data_AF-A0A2V1N3T5-F1
#
_entry.id   AF-A0A2V1N3T5-F1
#
_cell.length_a   1.000
_cell.length_b   1.000
_cell.length_c   1.000
_cell.angle_alpha   90.00
_cell.angle_beta   90.00
_cell.angle_gamma   90.00
#
_symmetry.space_group_name_H-M   'P 1'
#
loop_
_entity.id
_entity.type
_entity.pdbx_description
1 polymer ?
#
loop_
_entity_poly.entity_id
_entity_poly.type
_entity_poly.pdbx_seq_one_letter_code
_entity_poly.pdbx_strand_id
1 'polypeptide(L)' 'MNDLLNQILADVKSMSSGSTKTIQLTNVTDDHAGELIDRLSANVADADFDLDKDGTTNILHVRKH' A
#
# COMPACT_ATOMS: atom_id res chain seq x y z
N MET A 1 -11.03 4.71 -6.54
CA MET A 1 -9.98 4.88 -5.49
C MET A 1 -10.36 4.19 -4.18
N ASN A 2 -11.61 4.26 -3.69
CA ASN A 2 -12.01 3.49 -2.50
C ASN A 2 -11.86 1.97 -2.67
N ASP A 3 -12.07 1.42 -3.86
CA ASP A 3 -11.92 -0.02 -4.10
C ASP A 3 -10.47 -0.51 -3.94
N LEU A 4 -9.49 0.27 -4.43
CA LEU A 4 -8.07 -0.04 -4.30
C LEU A 4 -7.61 -0.02 -2.83
N LEU A 5 -8.01 1.00 -2.07
CA LEU A 5 -7.72 1.06 -0.63
C LEU A 5 -8.30 -0.16 0.08
N ASN A 6 -9.57 -0.48 -0.15
CA ASN A 6 -10.23 -1.59 0.53
C ASN A 6 -9.58 -2.93 0.17
N GLN A 7 -9.14 -3.11 -1.08
CA GLN A 7 -8.41 -4.30 -1.52
C GLN A 7 -7.07 -4.43 -0.79
N ILE A 8 -6.28 -3.36 -0.74
CA ILE A 8 -4.97 -3.38 -0.06
C ILE A 8 -5.17 -3.64 1.44
N LEU A 9 -6.15 -2.99 2.08
CA LEU A 9 -6.46 -3.24 3.49
C LEU A 9 -6.83 -4.70 3.78
N ALA A 10 -7.62 -5.32 2.91
CA ALA A 10 -7.97 -6.73 3.04
C ALA A 10 -6.72 -7.61 2.90
N ASP A 11 -5.86 -7.29 1.93
CA ASP A 11 -4.59 -8.01 1.72
C ASP A 11 -3.70 -7.89 2.95
N VAL A 12 -3.45 -6.69 3.48
CA VAL A 12 -2.58 -6.49 4.65
C VAL A 12 -3.13 -7.17 5.90
N LYS A 13 -4.46 -7.18 6.08
CA LYS A 13 -5.11 -7.91 7.19
C LYS A 13 -4.97 -9.43 7.05
N SER A 14 -4.82 -9.94 5.84
CA SER A 14 -4.59 -11.37 5.59
C SER A 14 -3.11 -11.78 5.61
N MET A 15 -2.17 -10.82 5.59
CA MET A 15 -0.75 -11.10 5.63
C MET A 15 -0.32 -11.65 6.99
N SER A 16 0.63 -12.59 6.97
CA SER A 16 1.29 -13.07 8.19
C SER A 16 2.33 -12.04 8.68
N SER A 17 2.50 -11.92 9.99
CA SER A 17 3.57 -11.10 10.60
C SER A 17 4.95 -11.47 10.02
N GLY A 18 5.79 -10.46 9.79
CA GLY A 18 7.09 -10.58 9.13
C GLY A 18 7.03 -10.68 7.60
N SER A 19 5.84 -10.77 6.99
CA SER A 19 5.71 -10.85 5.53
C SER A 19 5.83 -9.49 4.87
N THR A 20 6.37 -9.48 3.65
CA THR A 20 6.41 -8.29 2.79
C THR A 20 5.60 -8.54 1.53
N LYS A 21 4.85 -7.53 1.08
CA LYS A 21 4.10 -7.56 -0.19
C LYS A 21 4.42 -6.32 -1.00
N THR A 22 4.61 -6.51 -2.30
CA THR A 22 4.79 -5.42 -3.27
C THR A 22 3.54 -5.32 -4.13
N ILE A 23 3.04 -4.11 -4.32
CA ILE A 23 1.82 -3.82 -5.08
C ILE A 23 2.14 -2.75 -6.12
N GLN A 24 1.97 -3.08 -7.40
CA GLN A 24 2.10 -2.10 -8.47
C GLN A 24 0.82 -1.27 -8.56
N LEU A 25 0.93 0.03 -8.34
CA LEU A 25 -0.17 0.98 -8.42
C LEU A 25 -0.25 1.53 -9.85
N THR A 26 -0.73 0.69 -10.78
CA THR A 26 -0.92 1.09 -12.18
C THR A 26 -1.99 2.18 -12.30
N ASN A 27 -1.72 3.21 -13.10
CA ASN A 27 -2.60 4.37 -13.31
C ASN A 27 -2.95 5.17 -12.04
N VAL A 28 -2.17 5.02 -10.97
CA VAL A 28 -2.28 5.86 -9.78
C VAL A 28 -1.24 6.97 -9.90
N THR A 29 -1.68 8.22 -9.85
CA THR A 29 -0.79 9.38 -9.81
C THR A 29 -0.09 9.49 -8.45
N ASP A 30 0.96 10.28 -8.38
CA ASP A 30 1.83 10.36 -7.21
C ASP A 30 1.08 10.92 -6.00
N ASP A 31 0.26 11.95 -6.22
CA ASP A 31 -0.62 12.53 -5.20
C ASP A 31 -1.59 11.48 -4.64
N HIS A 32 -2.22 10.70 -5.51
CA HIS A 32 -3.14 9.64 -5.07
C HIS A 32 -2.42 8.47 -4.38
N ALA A 33 -1.17 8.18 -4.74
CA ALA A 33 -0.36 7.17 -4.08
C ALA A 33 0.06 7.61 -2.66
N GLY A 34 0.41 8.89 -2.49
CA GLY A 34 0.65 9.50 -1.18
C GLY A 34 -0.60 9.45 -0.29
N GLU A 35 -1.75 9.90 -0.80
CA GLU A 35 -3.03 9.82 -0.08
C GLU A 35 -3.42 8.38 0.29
N LEU A 36 -3.11 7.41 -0.57
CA LEU A 36 -3.37 6.00 -0.31
C LEU A 36 -2.56 5.52 0.90
N ILE A 37 -1.28 5.88 0.99
CA ILE A 37 -0.40 5.51 2.11
C ILE A 37 -0.85 6.14 3.42
N ASP A 38 -1.23 7.42 3.41
CA ASP A 38 -1.74 8.11 4.60
C ASP A 38 -2.99 7.39 5.13
N ARG A 39 -3.91 7.01 4.24
CA ARG A 39 -5.13 6.27 4.60
C ARG A 39 -4.82 4.85 5.08
N LEU A 40 -3.87 4.16 4.46
CA LEU A 40 -3.46 2.82 4.88
C LEU A 40 -2.86 2.83 6.29
N SER A 41 -1.93 3.76 6.53
CA SER A 41 -1.26 3.94 7.83
C SER A 41 -2.24 4.30 8.95
N ALA A 42 -3.30 5.06 8.63
CA ALA A 42 -4.37 5.36 9.59
C ALA A 42 -5.27 4.15 9.93
N ASN A 43 -5.33 3.12 9.07
CA ASN A 43 -6.20 1.96 9.24
C ASN A 43 -5.46 0.69 9.70
N VAL A 44 -4.14 0.63 9.52
CA VAL A 44 -3.31 -0.54 9.85
C VAL A 44 -2.06 -0.05 10.58
N ALA A 45 -2.05 -0.21 11.90
CA ALA A 45 -0.95 0.24 12.75
C ALA A 45 0.21 -0.77 12.86
N ASP A 46 -0.03 -2.02 12.49
CA ASP A 46 0.93 -3.13 12.56
C ASP A 46 1.54 -3.46 11.19
N ALA A 47 1.61 -2.48 10.30
CA ALA A 47 2.30 -2.58 9.03
C ALA A 47 3.02 -1.27 8.68
N ASP A 48 4.18 -1.38 8.04
CA ASP A 48 4.85 -0.26 7.39
C ASP A 48 4.41 -0.18 5.92
N PHE A 49 4.29 1.04 5.43
CA PHE A 49 3.96 1.35 4.04
C PHE A 49 5.05 2.27 3.47
N ASP A 50 5.62 1.90 2.33
CA ASP A 50 6.67 2.66 1.66
C ASP A 50 6.35 2.77 0.16
N LEU A 51 6.60 3.94 -0.44
CA LEU A 51 6.37 4.20 -1.85
C LEU A 51 7.69 4.28 -2.60
N ASP A 52 7.82 3.44 -3.61
CA ASP A 52 8.93 3.48 -4.56
C ASP A 52 8.42 3.74 -5.99
N LYS A 53 9.36 3.99 -6.91
CA LYS A 53 9.10 4.33 -8.30
C LYS A 53 9.79 3.35 -9.24
N ASP A 54 8.99 2.69 -10.08
CA ASP A 54 9.48 1.93 -11.23
C ASP A 54 9.06 2.62 -12.52
N GLY A 55 9.95 3.49 -13.03
CA GLY A 55 9.67 4.36 -14.17
C GLY A 55 8.51 5.32 -13.89
N THR A 56 7.40 5.15 -14.61
CA THR A 56 6.16 5.94 -14.41
C THR A 56 5.18 5.27 -13.45
N THR A 57 5.47 4.07 -12.95
CA THR A 57 4.57 3.31 -12.10
C THR A 57 4.94 3.51 -10.63
N ASN A 58 3.93 3.78 -9.81
CA ASN A 58 4.07 3.82 -8.36
C ASN A 58 4.09 2.39 -7.79
N ILE A 59 5.03 2.09 -6.91
CA ILE A 59 5.20 0.78 -6.28
C ILE A 59 4.98 0.93 -4.78
N LEU A 60 3.99 0.24 -4.23
CA LEU A 60 3.74 0.21 -2.79
C LEU A 60 4.40 -1.03 -2.19
N HIS A 61 5.29 -0.83 -1.23
CA HIS A 61 5.83 -1.85 -0.37
C HIS A 61 5.07 -1.87 0.96
N VAL A 62 4.58 -3.04 1.35
CA VAL A 62 3.90 -3.26 2.62
C VAL A 62 4.68 -4.29 3.43
N ARG A 63 5.06 -3.96 4.66
CA ARG A 63 5.70 -4.89 5.59
C ARG A 63 4.82 -5.08 6.82
N LYS A 64 4.43 -6.31 7.12
CA LYS A 64 3.65 -6.64 8.32
C LYS A 64 4.59 -6.91 9.50
N HIS A 65 4.31 -6.30 10.66
CA HIS A 65 5.00 -6.58 11.91
C HIS A 65 4.34 -7.70 12.70
#